data_AF-A0A2K9LGJ5-F1
#
_entry.id   AF-A0A2K9LGJ5-F1
#
_cell.length_a   1.000
_cell.length_b   1.000
_cell.length_c   1.000
_cell.angle_alpha   90.00
_cell.angle_beta   90.00
_cell.angle_gamma   90.00
#
_symmetry.space_group_name_H-M   'P 1'
#
loop_
_entity.id
_entity.type
_entity.pdbx_description
1 polymer ?
#
loop_
_entity_poly.entity_id
_entity_poly.type
_entity_poly.pdbx_seq_one_letter_code
_entity_poly.pdbx_strand_id
1 'polypeptide(L)' 'MIGNGYPCGKKGYVILEEGDINPSSLQLDVRHYLVVKPNGEQVSGNFSFAEAEQFIREQEAKNK' A
#
# COMPACT_ATOMS: atom_id res chain seq x y z
N MET A 1 10.54 0.57 7.36
CA MET A 1 10.94 -0.56 6.49
C MET A 1 9.75 -0.99 5.66
N ILE A 2 9.99 -1.38 4.41
CA ILE A 2 8.93 -1.96 3.56
C ILE A 2 8.90 -3.46 3.78
N GLY A 3 7.71 -3.98 4.10
CA GLY A 3 7.42 -5.40 4.27
C GLY A 3 6.99 -6.03 2.96
N ASN A 4 5.74 -6.49 2.94
CA ASN A 4 5.14 -7.11 1.77
C ASN A 4 4.51 -6.08 0.83
N GLY A 5 4.40 -6.47 -0.44
CA GLY A 5 3.67 -5.74 -1.46
C GLY A 5 2.52 -6.58 -2.02
N TYR A 6 1.34 -5.99 -2.08
CA TYR A 6 0.11 -6.62 -2.58
C TYR A 6 -0.31 -5.93 -3.88
N PRO A 7 -0.26 -6.62 -5.03
CA PRO A 7 -0.81 -6.07 -6.27
C PRO A 7 -2.33 -5.92 -6.13
N CYS A 8 -2.84 -4.75 -6.47
CA CYS A 8 -4.25 -4.41 -6.32
C CYS A 8 -4.81 -3.71 -7.56
N GLY A 9 -6.06 -4.04 -7.91
CA GLY A 9 -6.72 -3.53 -9.11
C GLY A 9 -6.24 -4.20 -10.41
N LYS A 10 -6.56 -3.57 -11.55
CA LYS A 10 -6.23 -4.05 -12.90
C LYS A 10 -5.20 -3.19 -13.61
N LYS A 11 -4.97 -1.97 -13.13
CA LYS A 11 -4.05 -0.99 -13.72
C LYS A 11 -2.63 -1.09 -13.20
N GLY A 12 -2.33 -2.02 -12.29
CA GLY A 12 -0.98 -2.27 -11.76
C GLY A 12 -0.61 -1.43 -10.55
N TYR A 13 -1.59 -1.10 -9.70
CA TYR A 13 -1.32 -0.49 -8.39
C TYR A 13 -0.78 -1.54 -7.43
N VAL A 14 0.03 -1.11 -6.46
CA VAL A 14 0.58 -1.99 -5.42
C VAL A 14 0.39 -1.34 -4.07
N ILE A 15 -0.09 -2.10 -3.10
CA ILE A 15 -0.20 -1.69 -1.71
C ILE A 15 1.04 -2.24 -0.98
N LEU A 16 1.82 -1.38 -0.33
CA LEU A 16 3.02 -1.77 0.41
C LEU A 16 2.77 -1.66 1.90
N GLU A 17 3.23 -2.64 2.67
CA GLU A 17 3.34 -2.54 4.14
C GLU A 17 4.51 -1.65 4.51
N GLU A 18 4.26 -0.62 5.32
CA GLU A 18 5.31 0.14 5.98
C GLU A 18 5.20 0.00 7.50
N GLY A 19 6.33 -0.32 8.11
CA GLY A 19 6.43 -0.52 9.54
C GLY A 19 7.85 -0.55 10.06
N ASP A 20 7.97 -0.94 11.32
CA ASP A 20 9.24 -1.07 12.01
C ASP A 20 9.45 -2.54 12.41
N ILE A 21 10.70 -3.00 12.40
CA ILE A 21 11.02 -4.34 12.90
C ILE A 21 10.98 -4.31 14.41
N ASN A 22 10.18 -5.19 14.98
CA ASN A 22 10.15 -5.42 16.41
C ASN A 22 11.45 -6.13 16.83
N PRO A 23 12.31 -5.52 17.67
CA PRO A 23 13.59 -6.11 18.03
C PRO A 23 13.46 -7.39 18.87
N SER A 24 12.31 -7.61 19.52
CA SER A 24 12.07 -8.75 20.39
C SER A 24 11.55 -9.97 19.63
N SER A 25 10.66 -9.77 18.65
CA SER A 25 10.09 -10.86 17.83
C SER A 25 10.78 -11.02 16.47
N LEU A 26 11.58 -10.04 16.06
CA LEU A 26 12.17 -9.89 14.73
C LEU A 26 11.15 -9.86 13.59
N GLN A 27 9.87 -9.63 13.91
CA GLN A 27 8.79 -9.49 12.94
C GLN A 27 8.57 -8.02 12.59
N LEU A 28 8.00 -7.78 11.41
CA LEU A 28 7.59 -6.44 11.00
C LEU A 28 6.25 -6.09 11.67
N ASP A 29 6.27 -5.07 12.53
CA ASP A 29 5.07 -4.44 13.03
C ASP A 29 4.59 -3.42 11.99
N VAL A 30 3.59 -3.82 11.20
CA VAL A 30 2.98 -2.95 10.17
C VAL A 30 2.27 -1.79 10.85
N ARG A 31 2.70 -0.56 10.53
CA ARG A 31 2.08 0.66 11.08
C ARG A 31 1.00 1.20 10.16
N HIS A 32 1.27 1.18 8.86
CA HIS A 32 0.37 1.68 7.84
C HIS A 32 0.73 1.07 6.49
N TYR A 33 -0.11 1.37 5.51
CA TYR A 33 0.05 0.92 4.15
C TYR A 33 0.24 2.13 3.23
N LEU A 34 1.03 1.92 2.19
CA LEU A 34 1.30 2.89 1.16
C LEU A 34 0.70 2.39 -0.15
N VAL A 35 0.21 3.31 -0.97
CA VAL A 35 -0.25 2.99 -2.32
C VAL A 35 0.80 3.45 -3.31
N VAL A 36 1.26 2.54 -4.17
CA VAL A 36 2.15 2.83 -5.28
C VAL A 36 1.36 2.72 -6.57
N LYS A 37 1.47 3.76 -7.39
CA LYS A 37 0.87 3.85 -8.70
C LYS A 37 1.63 2.98 -9.72
N PRO A 38 1.02 2.66 -10.87
CA PRO A 38 1.67 1.85 -11.91
C PRO A 38 2.93 2.49 -12.51
N ASN A 39 3.08 3.82 -12.40
CA ASN A 39 4.26 4.55 -12.82
C ASN A 39 5.40 4.51 -11.79
N GLY A 40 5.23 3.80 -10.67
CA GLY A 40 6.19 3.70 -9.58
C GLY A 40 6.14 4.85 -8.57
N GLU A 41 5.25 5.84 -8.75
CA GLU A 41 5.08 6.91 -7.77
C GLU A 41 4.26 6.45 -6.58
N GLN A 42 4.73 6.77 -5.38
CA GLN A 42 3.95 6.63 -4.16
C GLN A 42 2.86 7.72 -4.09
N VAL A 43 1.66 7.32 -3.69
CA VAL A 43 0.59 8.24 -3.31
C VAL A 43 0.91 8.78 -1.92
N SER A 44 0.89 10.10 -1.77
CA SER A 44 1.08 10.75 -0.48
C SER A 44 -0.03 10.35 0.50
N GLY A 45 0.37 9.91 1.68
CA GLY A 45 -0.55 9.54 2.76
C GLY A 45 -0.24 8.18 3.33
N ASN A 46 -0.76 7.97 4.53
CA ASN A 46 -0.70 6.69 5.23
C ASN A 46 -2.12 6.13 5.22
N PHE A 47 -2.28 4.91 4.73
CA PHE A 47 -3.57 4.26 4.59
C PHE A 47 -3.67 3.04 5.51
N SER A 48 -4.87 2.69 5.96
CA SER A 48 -5.14 1.29 6.28
C SER A 48 -5.25 0.45 5.00
N PHE A 49 -5.15 -0.87 5.10
CA PHE A 49 -5.26 -1.74 3.93
C PHE A 49 -6.59 -1.55 3.19
N ALA A 50 -7.70 -1.49 3.94
CA ALA A 50 -9.03 -1.27 3.37
C ALA A 50 -9.17 0.10 2.69
N GLU A 51 -8.61 1.16 3.28
CA GLU A 51 -8.60 2.50 2.67
C GLU A 51 -7.75 2.53 1.40
N ALA A 52 -6.60 1.84 1.38
CA ALA A 52 -5.74 1.73 0.21
C ALA A 52 -6.47 1.02 -0.95
N GLU A 53 -7.13 -0.11 -0.68
CA GLU A 53 -7.95 -0.81 -1.68
C GLU A 53 -9.08 0.05 -2.21
N GLN A 54 -9.80 0.74 -1.32
CA GLN A 54 -10.89 1.62 -1.72
C GLN A 54 -10.39 2.78 -2.57
N PHE A 55 -9.30 3.43 -2.17
CA PHE A 55 -8.67 4.51 -2.93
C PHE A 55 -8.30 4.04 -4.34
N ILE A 56 -7.64 2.88 -4.48
CA ILE A 56 -7.27 2.32 -5.79
C ILE A 56 -8.51 2.09 -6.63
N ARG A 57 -9.55 1.46 -6.07
CA ARG A 57 -10.81 1.19 -6.78
C ARG A 57 -11.47 2.47 -7.29
N GLU A 58 -11.46 3.55 -6.51
CA GLU A 58 -11.97 4.85 -6.91
C GLU A 58 -11.13 5.50 -8.03
N GLN A 59 -9.80 5.41 -7.94
CA GLN A 59 -8.91 5.91 -9.00
C GLN A 59 -9.10 5.13 -10.31
N GLU A 60 -9.24 3.81 -10.24
CA GLU A 60 -9.48 2.98 -11.41
C GLU A 60 -10.80 3.31 -12.09
N ALA A 61 -11.84 3.59 -11.31
CA ALA A 61 -13.17 3.98 -11.78
C ALA A 61 -13.19 5.38 -12.41
N LYS A 62 -12.41 6.33 -11.88
CA LYS A 62 -12.30 7.69 -12.45
C LYS A 62 -11.55 7.73 -13.78
N ASN A 63 -10.56 6.87 -13.97
CA ASN A 63 -9.82 6.75 -15.23
C ASN A 63 -10.51 5.79 -16.24
N LYS A 64 -11.83 5.78 -16.31
CA LYS A 64 -12.62 4.92 -17.19
C LYS A 64 -13.43 5.77 -18.17
#